data_AF-A0A7J2WED9-F1
#
_entry.id   AF-A0A7J2WED9-F1
#
_cell.length_a   1.000
_cell.length_b   1.000
_cell.length_c   1.000
_cell.angle_alpha   90.00
_cell.angle_beta   90.00
_cell.angle_gamma   90.00
#
_symmetry.space_group_name_H-M   'P 1'
#
loop_
_entity.id
_entity.type
_entity.pdbx_description
1 polymer ?
#
loop_
_entity_poly.entity_id
_entity_poly.type
_entity_poly.pdbx_seq_one_letter_code
_entity_poly.pdbx_strand_id
1 'polypeptide(L)'
;MTWFDSLDLSKVSDEDRFRILEYAVSKFGRARVQEVLRVSRITMWRLLNKQARIDDDKLRALLSLITQSEFESLVSAKDRLRALGVLREDGSVDYGLALEVLAIARNDEYLKNVLLRFVMQEFREDLKKMLGISFAGTVLRWDGDFEAFLKERKRRR
;
A
#
# COMPACT_ATOMS: atom_id res chain seq x y z
N MET A 1 16.71 -7.34 -19.14
CA MET A 1 15.37 -7.29 -18.52
C MET A 1 15.24 -5.93 -17.87
N THR A 2 14.29 -5.12 -18.32
CA THR A 2 13.96 -3.85 -17.67
C THR A 2 13.03 -4.12 -16.49
N TRP A 3 13.16 -3.34 -15.42
CA TRP A 3 12.42 -3.58 -14.16
C TRP A 3 10.90 -3.52 -14.33
N PHE A 4 10.42 -2.80 -15.35
CA PHE A 4 9.00 -2.67 -15.67
C PHE A 4 8.46 -3.77 -16.60
N ASP A 5 9.28 -4.74 -17.03
CA ASP A 5 8.81 -5.85 -17.88
C ASP A 5 7.85 -6.79 -17.13
N SER A 6 7.93 -6.82 -15.80
CA SER A 6 7.04 -7.63 -14.94
C SER A 6 5.76 -6.93 -14.54
N LEU A 7 5.56 -5.66 -14.94
CA LEU A 7 4.38 -4.89 -14.57
C LEU A 7 3.29 -5.00 -15.64
N ASP A 8 2.06 -5.23 -15.21
CA ASP A 8 0.89 -5.03 -16.07
C ASP A 8 0.58 -3.53 -16.16
N LEU A 9 1.13 -2.88 -17.20
CA LEU A 9 0.97 -1.45 -17.44
C LEU A 9 -0.50 -1.03 -17.62
N SER A 10 -1.36 -1.93 -18.10
CA SER A 10 -2.79 -1.66 -18.30
C SER A 10 -3.50 -1.31 -16.99
N LYS A 11 -2.94 -1.73 -15.84
CA LYS A 11 -3.49 -1.51 -14.49
C LYS A 11 -3.04 -0.20 -13.85
N VAL A 12 -2.12 0.54 -14.47
CA VAL A 12 -1.72 1.87 -14.01
C VAL A 12 -2.77 2.89 -14.45
N SER A 13 -3.38 3.58 -13.48
CA SER A 13 -4.42 4.58 -13.76
C SER A 13 -3.90 5.74 -14.60
N ASP A 14 -4.80 6.37 -15.37
CA ASP A 14 -4.43 7.52 -16.20
C ASP A 14 -3.86 8.68 -15.35
N GLU A 15 -4.37 8.88 -14.14
CA GLU A 15 -3.85 9.87 -13.20
C GLU A 15 -2.39 9.58 -12.83
N ASP A 16 -2.04 8.34 -12.47
CA ASP A 16 -0.66 7.95 -12.17
C ASP A 16 0.24 8.03 -13.42
N ARG A 17 -0.29 7.71 -14.61
CA ARG A 17 0.44 7.90 -15.88
C ARG A 17 0.79 9.37 -16.11
N PHE A 18 -0.14 10.29 -15.85
CA PHE A 18 0.13 11.72 -15.98
C PHE A 18 1.13 12.23 -14.93
N ARG A 19 1.09 11.73 -13.69
CA ARG A 19 2.12 12.04 -12.68
C ARG A 19 3.51 11.63 -13.14
N ILE A 20 3.63 10.46 -13.76
CA ILE A 20 4.89 9.98 -14.35
C ILE A 20 5.35 10.92 -15.48
N LEU A 21 4.45 11.32 -16.38
CA LEU A 21 4.78 12.28 -17.45
C LEU A 21 5.25 13.62 -16.89
N GLU A 22 4.51 14.20 -15.93
CA GLU A 22 4.83 15.48 -15.29
C GLU A 22 6.20 15.41 -14.60
N TYR A 23 6.46 14.33 -13.86
CA TYR A 23 7.77 14.09 -13.23
C TYR A 23 8.89 13.99 -14.26
N ALA A 24 8.71 13.18 -15.31
CA ALA A 24 9.71 13.01 -16.35
C ALA A 24 10.02 14.34 -17.06
N VAL A 25 8.99 15.16 -17.34
CA VAL A 25 9.16 16.47 -17.97
C VAL A 25 9.85 17.46 -17.03
N SER A 26 9.52 17.44 -15.74
CA SER A 26 10.18 18.27 -14.73
C SER A 26 11.67 17.93 -14.60
N LYS A 27 12.02 16.64 -14.58
CA LYS A 27 13.39 16.15 -14.37
C LYS A 27 14.27 16.22 -15.62
N PHE A 28 13.75 15.82 -16.78
CA PHE A 28 14.53 15.67 -18.02
C PHE A 28 14.26 16.75 -19.07
N GLY A 29 13.25 17.59 -18.82
CA GLY A 29 12.82 18.63 -19.74
C GLY A 29 11.92 18.13 -20.87
N ARG A 30 11.04 19.02 -21.33
CA ARG A 30 10.03 18.72 -22.37
C ARG A 30 10.64 18.18 -23.67
N ALA A 31 11.76 18.75 -24.13
CA ALA A 31 12.37 18.38 -25.41
C ALA A 31 12.84 16.91 -25.41
N ARG A 32 13.49 16.48 -24.32
CA ARG A 32 13.98 15.11 -24.17
C ARG A 32 12.83 14.12 -24.08
N VAL A 33 11.80 14.42 -23.29
CA VAL A 33 10.63 13.55 -23.15
C VAL A 33 9.88 13.43 -24.49
N GLN A 34 9.76 14.53 -25.25
CA GLN A 34 9.13 14.51 -26.57
C GLN A 34 9.88 13.59 -27.56
N GLU A 35 11.22 13.63 -27.56
CA GLU A 35 12.06 12.76 -28.37
C GLU A 35 11.86 11.28 -28.01
N VAL A 36 11.88 10.97 -26.71
CA VAL A 36 11.71 9.60 -26.18
C VAL A 36 10.33 9.04 -26.52
N LEU A 37 9.29 9.85 -26.37
CA LEU A 37 7.91 9.48 -26.73
C LEU A 37 7.70 9.39 -28.25
N ARG A 38 8.64 9.93 -29.06
CA ARG A 38 8.53 10.03 -30.52
C ARG A 38 7.22 10.68 -30.99
N VAL A 39 6.79 11.72 -30.27
CA VAL A 39 5.55 12.43 -30.56
C VAL A 39 5.80 13.82 -31.13
N SER A 40 4.82 14.32 -31.90
CA SER A 40 4.85 15.70 -32.38
C SER A 40 4.75 16.71 -31.22
N ARG A 41 5.16 17.96 -31.47
CA ARG A 41 4.98 19.06 -30.50
C ARG A 41 3.51 19.27 -30.11
N ILE A 42 2.58 19.07 -31.05
CA ILE A 42 1.13 19.19 -30.82
C ILE A 42 0.65 18.06 -29.92
N THR A 43 1.05 16.82 -30.21
CA THR A 43 0.71 15.65 -29.38
C THR A 43 1.27 15.81 -27.97
N MET A 44 2.51 16.27 -27.83
CA MET A 44 3.11 16.56 -26.53
C MET A 44 2.29 17.61 -25.74
N TRP A 45 1.84 18.67 -26.42
CA TRP A 45 0.97 19.66 -25.79
C TRP A 45 -0.37 19.05 -25.35
N ARG A 46 -1.00 18.21 -26.17
CA ARG A 46 -2.23 17.50 -25.79
C ARG A 46 -2.04 16.60 -24.58
N LEU A 47 -0.92 15.87 -24.50
CA LEU A 47 -0.59 15.02 -23.34
C LEU A 47 -0.42 15.86 -22.07
N LEU A 48 0.36 16.95 -22.13
CA LEU A 48 0.58 17.85 -20.99
C LEU A 48 -0.71 18.55 -20.51
N ASN A 49 -1.67 18.78 -21.40
CA ASN A 49 -2.97 19.35 -21.07
C ASN A 49 -4.04 18.27 -20.82
N LYS A 50 -3.65 17.00 -20.66
CA LYS A 50 -4.55 15.85 -20.42
C LYS A 50 -5.67 15.70 -21.47
N GLN A 51 -5.45 16.20 -22.69
CA GLN A 51 -6.36 16.08 -23.83
C GLN A 51 -6.14 14.80 -24.66
N ALA A 52 -5.08 14.07 -24.36
CA ALA A 52 -4.78 12.77 -24.95
C ALA A 52 -4.31 11.82 -23.85
N ARG A 53 -4.71 10.56 -23.93
CA ARG A 53 -4.29 9.51 -22.99
C ARG A 53 -2.83 9.11 -23.25
N ILE A 54 -2.13 8.75 -22.17
CA ILE A 54 -0.83 8.06 -22.24
C ILE A 54 -1.13 6.57 -22.35
N ASP A 55 -0.93 5.97 -23.52
CA ASP A 55 -1.06 4.52 -23.71
C ASP A 55 0.15 3.75 -23.15
N ASP A 56 0.09 2.42 -23.19
CA ASP A 56 1.08 1.54 -22.56
C ASP A 56 2.46 1.69 -23.20
N ASP A 57 2.51 1.95 -24.51
CA ASP A 57 3.76 2.20 -25.22
C ASP A 57 4.41 3.51 -24.77
N LYS A 58 3.63 4.59 -24.65
CA LYS A 58 4.12 5.87 -24.11
C LYS A 58 4.53 5.71 -22.65
N LEU A 59 3.76 4.98 -21.85
CA LEU A 59 4.12 4.71 -20.46
C LEU A 59 5.44 3.96 -20.38
N ARG A 60 5.62 2.90 -21.16
CA ARG A 60 6.88 2.14 -21.24
C ARG A 60 8.06 3.02 -21.62
N ALA A 61 7.88 3.92 -22.59
CA ALA A 61 8.90 4.87 -22.98
C ALA A 61 9.24 5.85 -21.83
N LEU A 62 8.26 6.33 -21.07
CA LEU A 62 8.50 7.15 -19.87
C LEU A 62 9.23 6.37 -18.77
N LEU A 63 8.85 5.12 -18.52
CA LEU A 63 9.49 4.26 -17.53
C LEU A 63 10.96 3.99 -17.84
N SER A 64 11.36 4.04 -19.12
CA SER A 64 12.76 3.95 -19.52
C SER A 64 13.63 5.12 -19.04
N LEU A 65 13.02 6.25 -18.64
CA LEU A 65 13.72 7.44 -18.16
C LEU A 65 13.87 7.48 -16.64
N ILE A 66 13.06 6.72 -15.90
CA ILE A 66 13.01 6.78 -14.44
C ILE A 66 13.43 5.46 -13.80
N THR A 67 13.85 5.53 -12.54
CA THR A 67 14.15 4.32 -11.78
C THR A 67 12.89 3.69 -11.22
N GLN A 68 12.99 2.42 -10.80
CA GLN A 68 11.92 1.74 -10.09
C GLN A 68 11.50 2.49 -8.81
N SER A 69 12.47 2.99 -8.04
CA SER A 69 12.19 3.75 -6.81
C SER A 69 11.42 5.05 -7.08
N GLU A 70 11.70 5.72 -8.21
CA GLU A 70 10.99 6.93 -8.63
C GLU A 70 9.55 6.59 -9.01
N PHE A 71 9.34 5.54 -9.80
CA PHE A 71 8.00 5.02 -10.08
C PHE A 71 7.23 4.68 -8.81
N GLU A 72 7.87 4.00 -7.87
CA GLU A 72 7.27 3.63 -6.59
C GLU A 72 6.83 4.82 -5.74
N SER A 73 7.52 5.96 -5.87
CA SER A 73 7.14 7.20 -5.19
C SER A 73 5.99 7.95 -5.87
N LEU A 74 5.79 7.74 -7.18
CA LEU A 74 4.81 8.47 -8.00
C LEU A 74 3.46 7.75 -8.07
N VAL A 75 3.47 6.42 -8.06
CA VAL A 75 2.27 5.59 -8.25
C VAL A 75 1.66 5.22 -6.90
N SER A 76 0.34 5.33 -6.81
CA SER A 76 -0.38 4.95 -5.59
C SER A 76 -0.06 3.51 -5.21
N ALA A 77 0.06 3.22 -3.90
CA ALA A 77 0.32 1.85 -3.44
C ALA A 77 -0.73 0.85 -3.97
N LYS A 78 -1.99 1.29 -4.09
CA LYS A 78 -3.08 0.49 -4.64
C LYS A 78 -2.85 0.12 -6.10
N ASP A 79 -2.49 1.09 -6.95
CA ASP A 79 -2.24 0.83 -8.37
C ASP A 79 -0.97 0.02 -8.58
N ARG A 80 0.05 0.20 -7.73
CA ARG A 80 1.23 -0.68 -7.71
C ARG A 80 0.86 -2.12 -7.40
N LEU A 81 0.04 -2.36 -6.38
CA LEU A 81 -0.43 -3.70 -6.04
C LEU A 81 -1.29 -4.31 -7.15
N ARG A 82 -2.06 -3.52 -7.89
CA ARG A 82 -2.78 -4.01 -9.08
C ARG A 82 -1.84 -4.37 -10.22
N ALA A 83 -0.86 -3.52 -10.52
CA ALA A 83 0.13 -3.77 -11.58
C ALA A 83 1.00 -4.99 -11.30
N LEU A 84 1.18 -5.35 -10.03
CA LEU A 84 1.86 -6.58 -9.58
C LEU A 84 0.93 -7.80 -9.49
N GLY A 85 -0.37 -7.64 -9.74
CA GLY A 85 -1.36 -8.73 -9.65
C GLY A 85 -1.80 -9.11 -8.24
N VAL A 86 -1.36 -8.39 -7.21
CA VAL A 86 -1.75 -8.62 -5.80
C VAL A 86 -3.18 -8.16 -5.54
N LEU A 87 -3.60 -7.06 -6.17
CA LEU A 87 -4.95 -6.53 -6.08
C LEU A 87 -5.69 -6.67 -7.42
N ARG A 88 -6.91 -7.21 -7.39
CA ARG A 88 -7.77 -7.34 -8.57
C ARG A 88 -8.54 -6.04 -8.84
N GLU A 89 -9.16 -5.95 -10.02
CA GLU A 89 -9.89 -4.75 -10.45
C GLU A 89 -11.10 -4.44 -9.57
N ASP A 90 -11.79 -5.48 -9.09
CA ASP A 90 -12.91 -5.40 -8.15
C ASP A 90 -12.50 -5.01 -6.72
N GLY A 91 -11.19 -4.86 -6.47
CA GLY A 91 -10.63 -4.55 -5.15
C GLY A 91 -10.44 -5.77 -4.25
N SER A 92 -10.74 -6.97 -4.73
CA SER A 92 -10.38 -8.20 -4.02
C SER A 92 -8.87 -8.42 -4.08
N VAL A 93 -8.32 -9.04 -3.03
CA VAL A 93 -6.91 -9.38 -2.93
C VAL A 93 -6.72 -10.80 -3.45
N ASP A 94 -5.64 -11.06 -4.18
CA ASP A 94 -5.24 -12.43 -4.46
C ASP A 94 -4.74 -13.09 -3.15
N TYR A 95 -5.62 -13.86 -2.52
CA TYR A 95 -5.33 -14.49 -1.24
C TYR A 95 -4.17 -15.50 -1.31
N GLY A 96 -3.94 -16.13 -2.47
CA GLY A 96 -2.80 -17.03 -2.64
C GLY A 96 -1.49 -16.27 -2.50
N LEU A 97 -1.33 -15.19 -3.28
CA LEU A 97 -0.16 -14.31 -3.18
C LEU A 97 -0.02 -13.66 -1.80
N ALA A 98 -1.13 -13.22 -1.20
CA ALA A 98 -1.10 -12.63 0.14
C ALA A 98 -0.60 -13.64 1.19
N LEU A 99 -1.05 -14.89 1.13
CA LEU A 99 -0.58 -15.95 2.03
C LEU A 99 0.89 -16.30 1.80
N GLU A 100 1.35 -16.29 0.55
CA GLU A 100 2.77 -16.48 0.23
C GLU A 100 3.64 -15.36 0.82
N VAL A 101 3.22 -14.10 0.70
CA VAL A 101 3.92 -12.96 1.34
C VAL A 101 3.98 -13.13 2.86
N LEU A 102 2.90 -13.58 3.50
CA LEU A 102 2.90 -13.89 4.94
C LEU A 102 3.81 -15.07 5.28
N ALA A 103 3.88 -16.09 4.42
CA ALA A 103 4.79 -17.22 4.60
C ALA A 103 6.26 -16.80 4.48
N ILE A 104 6.58 -15.87 3.58
CA ILE A 104 7.91 -15.24 3.51
C ILE A 104 8.19 -14.46 4.79
N ALA A 105 7.23 -13.65 5.25
CA ALA A 105 7.36 -12.88 6.49
C ALA A 105 7.64 -13.76 7.71
N ARG A 106 7.16 -15.00 7.74
CA ARG A 106 7.47 -15.94 8.83
C ARG A 106 8.97 -16.23 8.96
N ASN A 107 9.68 -16.30 7.82
CA ASN A 107 11.10 -16.67 7.76
C ASN A 107 12.03 -15.45 7.72
N ASP A 108 11.49 -14.26 7.48
CA ASP A 108 12.21 -12.99 7.53
C ASP A 108 12.00 -12.30 8.89
N GLU A 109 13.05 -12.16 9.69
CA GLU A 109 12.94 -11.63 11.06
C GLU A 109 12.48 -10.16 11.11
N TYR A 110 12.89 -9.35 10.13
CA TYR A 110 12.45 -7.96 10.05
C TYR A 110 10.96 -7.87 9.74
N LEU A 111 10.53 -8.54 8.67
CA LEU A 111 9.13 -8.51 8.21
C LEU A 111 8.20 -9.14 9.24
N LYS A 112 8.63 -10.22 9.91
CA LYS A 112 7.94 -10.79 11.07
C LYS A 112 7.70 -9.76 12.17
N ASN A 113 8.74 -9.01 12.55
CA ASN A 113 8.64 -8.01 13.61
C ASN A 113 7.78 -6.81 13.22
N VAL A 114 7.79 -6.41 11.93
CA VAL A 114 6.89 -5.37 11.40
C VAL A 114 5.44 -5.87 11.43
N LEU A 115 5.19 -7.10 10.96
CA LEU A 115 3.87 -7.70 10.96
C LEU A 115 3.28 -7.81 12.37
N LEU A 116 4.06 -8.30 13.34
CA LEU A 116 3.60 -8.40 14.73
C LEU A 116 3.27 -7.03 15.33
N ARG A 117 4.09 -6.00 15.05
CA ARG A 117 3.80 -4.63 15.49
C ARG A 117 2.53 -4.08 14.87
N PHE A 118 2.35 -4.27 13.57
CA PHE A 118 1.14 -3.88 12.87
C PHE A 118 -0.09 -4.54 13.49
N VAL A 119 -0.06 -5.86 13.72
CA VAL A 119 -1.20 -6.56 14.32
C VAL A 119 -1.49 -6.08 15.75
N MET A 120 -0.46 -5.83 16.55
CA MET A 120 -0.62 -5.30 17.90
C MET A 120 -1.14 -3.86 17.95
N GLN A 121 -0.85 -3.04 16.94
CA GLN A 121 -1.31 -1.65 16.84
C GLN A 121 -2.76 -1.59 16.36
N GLU A 122 -3.09 -2.34 15.31
CA GLU A 122 -4.39 -2.24 14.64
C GLU A 122 -5.44 -3.19 15.25
N PHE A 123 -5.05 -4.37 15.74
CA PHE A 123 -5.97 -5.45 16.13
C PHE A 123 -5.82 -5.90 17.59
N ARG A 124 -5.32 -5.03 18.47
CA ARG A 124 -5.07 -5.39 19.88
C ARG A 124 -6.28 -6.00 20.59
N GLU A 125 -7.45 -5.40 20.43
CA GLU A 125 -8.67 -5.84 21.12
C GLU A 125 -9.20 -7.15 20.54
N ASP A 126 -9.08 -7.36 19.24
CA ASP A 126 -9.44 -8.61 18.59
C ASP A 126 -8.51 -9.74 19.03
N LEU A 127 -7.20 -9.47 19.14
CA LEU A 127 -6.24 -10.41 19.72
C LEU A 127 -6.59 -10.78 21.16
N LYS A 128 -6.93 -9.79 22.02
CA LYS A 128 -7.35 -10.08 23.40
C LYS A 128 -8.60 -10.97 23.46
N LYS A 129 -9.58 -10.72 22.58
CA LYS A 129 -10.79 -11.56 22.47
C LYS A 129 -10.45 -12.98 22.05
N MET A 130 -9.64 -13.13 21.00
CA MET A 130 -9.20 -14.45 20.51
C MET A 130 -8.42 -15.24 21.55
N LEU A 131 -7.58 -14.56 22.34
CA LEU A 131 -6.80 -15.18 23.42
C LEU A 131 -7.61 -15.42 24.70
N GLY A 132 -8.90 -15.05 24.74
CA GLY A 132 -9.73 -15.17 25.95
C GLY A 132 -9.32 -14.22 27.08
N ILE A 133 -8.49 -13.22 26.80
CA ILE A 133 -8.04 -12.16 27.74
C ILE A 133 -9.09 -11.02 27.81
N SER A 134 -10.24 -11.22 27.16
CA SER A 134 -11.34 -10.27 27.24
C SER A 134 -12.05 -10.40 28.58
N PHE A 135 -12.11 -9.30 29.34
CA PHE A 135 -13.00 -9.17 30.50
C PHE A 135 -14.50 -9.21 30.13
N ALA A 136 -14.85 -9.38 28.85
CA ALA A 136 -16.24 -9.47 28.39
C ALA A 136 -17.01 -10.66 29.01
N GLY A 137 -16.32 -11.64 29.59
CA GLY A 137 -16.92 -12.74 30.38
C GLY A 137 -16.69 -12.64 31.89
N THR A 138 -16.00 -11.61 32.39
CA THR A 138 -15.70 -11.47 33.82
C THR A 138 -16.93 -10.90 34.54
N VAL A 139 -17.67 -11.77 35.23
CA VAL A 139 -18.75 -11.36 36.13
C VAL A 139 -18.14 -10.99 37.47
N LEU A 140 -18.11 -9.69 37.78
CA LEU A 140 -17.81 -9.23 39.14
C LEU A 140 -18.96 -9.66 40.04
N ARG A 141 -18.69 -10.55 40.99
CA ARG A 141 -19.67 -10.95 42.01
C ARG A 141 -19.39 -10.20 43.30
N TRP A 142 -20.44 -9.70 43.92
CA TRP A 142 -20.38 -9.15 45.26
C TRP A 142 -20.37 -10.31 46.25
N ASP A 143 -19.24 -10.54 46.91
CA ASP A 143 -19.10 -11.52 47.97
C ASP A 143 -18.68 -10.85 49.29
N GLY A 144 -18.70 -11.64 50.38
CA GLY A 144 -18.35 -11.16 51.71
C GLY A 144 -16.90 -10.67 51.80
N ASP A 145 -16.00 -11.27 51.01
CA ASP A 145 -14.59 -10.90 50.96
C ASP A 145 -14.40 -9.51 50.35
N PHE A 146 -15.15 -9.18 49.30
CA PHE A 146 -15.17 -7.85 48.72
C PHE A 146 -15.76 -6.80 49.69
N GLU A 147 -16.80 -7.16 50.43
CA GLU A 147 -17.40 -6.28 51.44
C GLU A 147 -16.45 -6.01 52.61
N ALA A 148 -15.73 -7.03 53.08
CA ALA A 148 -14.70 -6.91 54.10
C ALA A 148 -13.55 -6.01 53.62
N PHE A 149 -13.10 -6.18 52.37
CA PHE A 149 -12.08 -5.32 51.78
C PHE A 149 -12.50 -3.83 51.76
N LEU A 150 -13.74 -3.54 51.37
CA LEU A 150 -14.27 -2.17 51.35
C LEU A 150 -14.39 -1.56 52.75
N LYS A 151 -14.70 -2.37 53.77
CA LYS A 151 -14.82 -1.93 55.17
C LYS A 151 -13.46 -1.69 55.82
N GLU A 152 -12.50 -2.59 55.60
CA GLU A 152 -11.27 -2.63 56.40
C GLU A 152 -10.05 -2.05 55.69
N ARG A 153 -9.99 -2.14 54.36
CA ARG A 153 -8.77 -1.82 53.60
C ARG A 153 -8.91 -0.66 52.64
N LYS A 154 -10.12 -0.26 52.27
CA LYS A 154 -10.33 0.94 51.44
C LYS A 154 -10.16 2.20 52.29
N ARG A 155 -8.97 2.79 52.25
CA ARG A 155 -8.71 4.14 52.81
C ARG A 155 -9.69 5.13 52.17
N ARG A 156 -10.63 5.64 52.97
CA ARG A 156 -11.46 6.78 52.61
C ARG A 156 -10.56 8.00 52.58
N ARG A 157 -10.55 8.71 51.46
CA ARG A 157 -9.90 10.02 51.34
C ARG A 157 -10.72 11.04 52.12
#